data_AF-A0A656QI02-F1
#
_entry.id   AF-A0A656QI02-F1
#
_cell.length_a   1.000
_cell.length_b   1.000
_cell.length_c   1.000
_cell.angle_alpha   90.00
_cell.angle_beta   90.00
_cell.angle_gamma   90.00
#
_symmetry.space_group_name_H-M   'P 1'
#
loop_
_entity.id
_entity.type
_entity.pdbx_description
1 polymer ?
#
loop_
_entity_poly.entity_id
_entity_poly.type
_entity_poly.pdbx_seq_one_letter_code
_entity_poly.pdbx_strand_id
1 'polypeptide(L)' 'MTEKIFVERRPKGDYAVRRPTAGRASGVAQTQAEAIDLARKLNPDGPVLVERVRYTSGGKPDKWRKP' A
#
# COMPACT_ATOMS: atom_id res chain seq x y z
N MET A 1 -14.10 9.51 -9.81
CA MET A 1 -13.67 8.63 -8.70
C MET A 1 -12.17 8.75 -8.57
N THR A 2 -11.65 9.16 -7.41
CA THR A 2 -10.20 9.18 -7.18
C THR A 2 -9.69 7.74 -7.17
N GLU A 3 -8.65 7.45 -7.95
CA GLU A 3 -8.08 6.11 -8.04
C GLU A 3 -7.59 5.64 -6.67
N LYS A 4 -7.74 4.35 -6.37
CA LYS A 4 -7.20 3.77 -5.14
C LYS A 4 -5.70 3.59 -5.29
N ILE A 5 -4.94 3.83 -4.22
CA ILE A 5 -3.53 3.46 -4.14
C ILE A 5 -3.37 2.30 -3.16
N PHE A 6 -2.51 1.36 -3.53
CA PHE A 6 -2.19 0.18 -2.75
C PHE A 6 -0.77 0.28 -2.20
N VAL A 7 -0.62 -0.06 -0.92
CA VAL A 7 0.67 -0.23 -0.23
C VAL A 7 0.83 -1.70 0.07
N GLU A 8 1.73 -2.37 -0.65
CA GLU A 8 1.97 -3.81 -0.57
C GLU A 8 3.41 -4.11 -0.12
N ARG A 9 3.61 -5.22 0.59
CA ARG A 9 4.94 -5.66 1.04
C ARG A 9 5.58 -6.47 -0.08
N ARG A 10 6.84 -6.17 -0.38
CA ARG A 10 7.63 -6.93 -1.35
C ARG A 10 8.41 -8.06 -0.68
N PRO A 11 8.89 -9.06 -1.44
CA PRO A 11 9.70 -10.17 -0.90
C PRO A 11 10.94 -9.73 -0.14
N LYS A 12 11.56 -8.61 -0.53
CA LYS A 12 12.74 -8.03 0.14
C LYS A 12 12.43 -7.43 1.53
N GLY A 13 11.15 -7.30 1.88
CA GLY A 13 10.68 -6.79 3.17
C GLY A 13 10.36 -5.29 3.18
N ASP A 14 10.65 -4.59 2.09
CA ASP A 14 10.27 -3.20 1.84
C ASP A 14 8.86 -3.09 1.25
N TYR A 15 8.35 -1.87 1.08
CA TYR A 15 6.97 -1.60 0.67
C TYR A 15 6.90 -0.88 -0.67
N ALA A 16 5.97 -1.29 -1.52
CA ALA A 16 5.67 -0.66 -2.81
C ALA A 16 4.36 0.12 -2.73
N VAL A 17 4.35 1.31 -3.34
CA VAL A 17 3.14 2.09 -3.59
C VAL A 17 2.73 1.89 -5.05
N ARG A 18 1.52 1.37 -5.28
CA ARG A 18 1.04 1.02 -6.63
C ARG A 18 -0.35 1.59 -6.90
N ARG A 19 -0.56 2.04 -8.14
CA ARG A 19 -1.90 2.26 -8.70
C ARG A 19 -2.38 0.95 -9.34
N PRO A 20 -3.69 0.65 -9.34
CA PRO A 20 -4.24 -0.63 -9.78
C PRO A 20 -3.91 -1.00 -11.23
N THR A 21 -3.73 -0.01 -12.12
CA THR A 21 -3.43 -0.22 -13.55
C THR A 21 -1.96 0.00 -13.89
N ALA A 22 -1.12 0.36 -12.91
CA ALA A 22 0.28 0.67 -13.18
C ALA A 22 1.11 -0.61 -13.28
N GLY A 23 1.82 -0.79 -14.41
CA GLY A 23 2.79 -1.86 -14.58
C GLY A 23 4.06 -1.70 -13.73
N ARG A 24 4.23 -0.57 -13.03
CA ARG A 24 5.38 -0.27 -12.16
C ARG A 24 4.92 0.35 -10.85
N ALA A 25 5.72 0.18 -9.80
CA ALA A 25 5.52 0.89 -8.55
C ALA A 25 5.69 2.40 -8.77
N SER A 26 4.73 3.19 -8.26
CA SER A 26 4.81 4.64 -8.23
C SER A 26 5.86 5.12 -7.21
N GLY A 27 6.19 4.28 -6.23
CA GLY A 27 7.25 4.54 -5.28
C GLY A 27 7.55 3.34 -4.40
N VAL A 28 8.67 3.41 -3.68
CA VAL A 28 9.12 2.37 -2.78
C VAL A 28 9.64 3.00 -1.49
N ALA A 29 9.40 2.35 -0.35
CA ALA A 29 9.91 2.81 0.95
C ALA A 29 10.34 1.62 1.82
N GLN A 30 11.23 1.87 2.78
CA GLN A 30 11.76 0.81 3.65
C GLN A 30 10.73 0.37 4.68
N THR A 31 9.88 1.29 5.15
CA THR A 31 8.85 1.00 6.14
C THR A 31 7.44 1.15 5.58
N GLN A 32 6.48 0.50 6.24
CA GLN A 32 5.07 0.62 5.88
C GLN A 32 4.56 2.05 6.10
N ALA A 33 5.02 2.72 7.15
CA ALA A 33 4.63 4.09 7.48
C ALA A 33 5.07 5.07 6.39
N GLU A 34 6.34 5.01 5.97
CA GLU A 34 6.86 5.85 4.88
C GLU A 34 6.11 5.60 3.56
N ALA A 35 5.77 4.34 3.25
CA ALA A 35 4.99 4.03 2.06
C ALA A 35 3.56 4.58 2.13
N ILE A 36 2.94 4.60 3.32
CA ILE A 36 1.63 5.23 3.53
C ILE A 36 1.72 6.75 3.33
N ASP A 37 2.75 7.39 3.88
CA ASP A 37 2.95 8.83 3.72
C ASP A 37 3.16 9.20 2.25
N LEU A 38 3.96 8.39 1.53
CA LEU A 38 4.13 8.54 0.10
C LEU A 38 2.82 8.35 -0.66
N ALA A 39 2.02 7.34 -0.30
CA ALA A 39 0.72 7.10 -0.90
C ALA A 39 -0.27 8.26 -0.66
N ARG A 40 -0.29 8.85 0.53
CA ARG A 40 -1.11 10.03 0.86
C ARG A 40 -0.67 11.27 0.07
N LYS A 41 0.62 11.47 -0.14
CA LYS A 41 1.15 12.55 -1.00
C LYS A 41 0.76 12.36 -2.47
N LEU A 42 0.79 11.13 -2.96
CA LEU A 42 0.44 10.79 -4.36
C LEU A 42 -1.07 10.75 -4.61
N ASN A 43 -1.87 10.65 -3.55
CA ASN A 43 -3.33 10.53 -3.62
C ASN A 43 -3.99 11.24 -2.43
N PRO A 44 -3.93 12.58 -2.38
CA PRO A 44 -4.40 13.36 -1.23
C PRO A 44 -5.89 13.15 -0.94
N ASP A 45 -6.71 13.04 -1.99
CA ASP A 45 -8.17 12.94 -1.89
C ASP A 45 -8.70 11.52 -2.14
N GLY A 46 -7.81 10.54 -2.27
CA GLY A 46 -8.18 9.19 -2.67
C GLY A 46 -7.87 8.13 -1.62
N PRO A 47 -8.54 6.97 -1.71
CA PRO A 47 -8.35 5.92 -0.73
C PRO A 47 -6.96 5.29 -0.87
N VAL A 48 -6.26 5.21 0.26
CA VAL A 48 -5.04 4.42 0.44
C VAL A 48 -5.41 3.10 1.11
N LEU A 49 -5.01 1.99 0.51
CA LEU A 49 -5.25 0.64 1.01
C LEU A 49 -3.91 -0.02 1.32
N VAL A 50 -3.78 -0.55 2.52
CA VAL A 50 -2.53 -1.13 3.02
C VAL A 50 -2.69 -2.62 3.22
N GLU A 51 -1.75 -3.41 2.70
CA GLU A 51 -1.74 -4.85 2.87
C GLU A 51 -1.51 -5.24 4.34
N ARG A 52 -2.28 -6.21 4.81
CA ARG A 52 -2.07 -6.84 6.11
C ARG A 52 -0.97 -7.89 6.01
N VAL A 53 0.18 -7.61 6.61
CA VAL A 53 1.38 -8.46 6.53
C VAL A 53 1.40 -9.63 7.53
N ARG A 54 0.50 -9.64 8.52
CA ARG A 54 0.45 -10.68 9.56
C ARG A 54 -0.79 -11.55 9.42
N TYR A 55 -0.62 -12.86 9.64
CA TYR A 55 -1.72 -13.80 9.78
C TYR A 55 -2.33 -13.68 11.19
N THR A 56 -3.62 -13.41 11.24
CA THR A 56 -4.46 -13.24 12.43
C THR A 56 -5.85 -13.76 12.09
N SER A 57 -6.70 -14.03 13.09
CA SER A 57 -8.09 -14.44 12.86
C SER A 57 -8.87 -13.45 11.97
N GLY A 58 -8.57 -12.16 12.07
CA GLY A 58 -9.20 -11.10 11.29
C GLY A 58 -8.40 -10.57 10.09
N GLY A 59 -7.28 -11.19 9.70
CA GLY A 59 -6.42 -10.60 8.68
C GLY A 59 -5.24 -11.47 8.26
N LYS A 60 -4.87 -11.36 6.98
CA LYS A 60 -3.75 -12.06 6.37
C LYS A 60 -3.22 -11.25 5.18
N PRO A 61 -2.03 -11.58 4.63
CA PRO A 61 -1.64 -11.15 3.28
C PRO A 61 -2.81 -11.38 2.30
N ASP A 62 -2.99 -10.49 1.32
CA ASP A 62 -4.18 -10.36 0.46
C ASP A 62 -5.43 -9.69 1.08
N LYS A 63 -5.39 -9.29 2.37
CA LYS A 63 -6.44 -8.46 2.98
C LYS A 63 -5.95 -7.04 3.19
N TRP A 64 -6.81 -6.09 2.84
CA TRP A 64 -6.47 -4.67 2.84
C TRP A 64 -7.11 -3.94 4.03
N ARG A 65 -6.36 -3.04 4.66
CA ARG A 65 -6.85 -2.11 5.69
C ARG A 65 -6.78 -0.66 5.20
N LYS A 66 -7.61 0.20 5.76
CA LYS A 66 -7.39 1.65 5.68
C LYS A 66 -6.32 2.03 6.73
N PRO A 67 -5.32 2.86 6.37
CA PRO A 67 -4.27 3.28 7.27
C PRO A 67 -4.78 4.16 8.41
#